data_AF-A0A820ZVU0-F1
#
_entry.id   AF-A0A820ZVU0-F1
#
_cell.length_a   1.000
_cell.length_b   1.000
_cell.length_c   1.000
_cell.angle_alpha   90.00
_cell.angle_beta   90.00
_cell.angle_gamma   90.00
#
_symmetry.space_group_name_H-M   'P 1'
#
loop_
_entity.id
_entity.type
_entity.pdbx_description
1 polymer ?
#
loop_
_entity_poly.entity_id
_entity_poly.type
_entity_poly.pdbx_seq_one_letter_code
_entity_poly.pdbx_strand_id
1 'polypeptide(L)' 'TDACFIRVIGSELVQKYVGEGARMVRELFEMARGKKACIIFFDEVDAIGGARFDDGAGGDNEVQRTMLELINQLDGFD' A
#
# COMPACT_ATOMS: atom_id res chain seq x y z
N THR A 1 -10.05 -17.63 -17.05
CA THR A 1 -9.65 -16.23 -17.29
C THR A 1 -8.28 -16.05 -16.70
N ASP A 2 -7.26 -15.86 -17.51
CA ASP A 2 -5.87 -15.67 -17.03
C ASP A 2 -5.69 -14.21 -16.61
N ALA A 3 -6.18 -13.87 -15.41
CA ALA A 3 -5.91 -12.58 -14.80
C ALA A 3 -4.55 -12.60 -14.12
N CYS A 4 -3.80 -11.50 -14.19
CA CYS A 4 -2.54 -11.40 -13.48
C CYS A 4 -2.78 -11.35 -11.98
N PHE A 5 -2.14 -12.23 -11.23
CA PHE A 5 -2.20 -12.25 -9.77
C PHE A 5 -0.93 -11.62 -9.19
N ILE A 6 -1.08 -10.58 -8.37
CA ILE A 6 0.01 -9.91 -7.65
C ILE A 6 -0.26 -10.09 -6.16
N ARG A 7 0.68 -10.69 -5.44
CA ARG A 7 0.59 -10.90 -3.98
C ARG A 7 1.53 -9.94 -3.27
N VAL A 8 1.03 -9.28 -2.24
CA VAL A 8 1.78 -8.35 -1.37
C VAL A 8 1.51 -8.73 0.07
N ILE A 9 2.55 -8.76 0.91
CA ILE A 9 2.39 -8.88 2.36
C ILE A 9 2.45 -7.48 2.96
N GLY A 10 1.51 -7.11 3.83
CA GLY A 10 1.44 -5.76 4.40
C GLY A 10 2.72 -5.36 5.13
N SER A 11 3.40 -6.30 5.78
CA SER A 11 4.70 -6.07 6.41
C SER A 11 5.81 -5.66 5.44
N GLU A 12 5.73 -5.99 4.14
CA GLU A 12 6.68 -5.55 3.12
C GLU A 12 6.52 -4.07 2.75
N LEU A 13 5.36 -3.48 3.03
CA LEU A 13 5.09 -2.06 2.78
C LEU A 13 5.59 -1.16 3.93
N VAL A 14 5.98 -1.75 5.06
CA VAL A 14 6.56 -1.04 6.21
C VAL A 14 8.05 -0.83 5.95
N GLN A 15 8.42 0.40 5.57
CA GLN A 15 9.80 0.75 5.22
C GLN A 15 10.44 1.67 6.26
N LYS A 16 11.76 1.52 6.42
CA LYS A 16 12.54 2.34 7.35
C LYS A 16 12.73 3.78 6.86
N TYR A 17 12.65 3.98 5.54
CA TYR A 17 12.84 5.29 4.90
C TYR A 17 11.50 5.96 4.61
N VAL A 18 11.45 7.26 4.91
CA VAL A 18 10.25 8.09 4.72
C VAL A 18 9.88 8.17 3.23
N GLY A 19 8.62 7.87 2.93
CA GLY A 19 8.03 7.90 1.59
C GLY A 19 8.32 6.66 0.73
N GLU A 20 9.10 5.69 1.22
CA GLU A 20 9.44 4.50 0.44
C GLU A 20 8.24 3.55 0.30
N GLY A 21 7.47 3.35 1.37
CA GLY A 21 6.25 2.53 1.31
C GLY A 21 5.21 3.10 0.34
N ALA A 22 4.98 4.42 0.39
CA ALA A 22 4.10 5.11 -0.57
C ALA A 22 4.59 5.01 -2.02
N ARG A 23 5.90 5.07 -2.27
CA ARG A 23 6.46 4.83 -3.62
C ARG A 23 6.17 3.41 -4.11
N MET A 24 6.39 2.40 -3.26
CA MET A 24 6.11 1.01 -3.61
C MET A 24 4.64 0.78 -3.98
N VAL A 25 3.72 1.40 -3.24
CA VAL A 25 2.28 1.35 -3.55
C VAL A 25 2.03 1.93 -4.95
N ARG A 26 2.59 3.10 -5.28
CA ARG A 26 2.41 3.70 -6.63
C ARG A 26 2.91 2.80 -7.75
N GLU A 27 4.12 2.28 -7.63
CA GLU A 27 4.73 1.39 -8.64
C GLU A 27 3.91 0.09 -8.82
N LEU A 28 3.36 -0.45 -7.72
CA LEU A 28 2.51 -1.63 -7.74
C LEU A 28 1.22 -1.40 -8.52
N PHE A 29 0.55 -0.27 -8.28
CA PHE A 29 -0.69 0.08 -8.98
C PHE A 29 -0.43 0.45 -10.45
N GLU A 30 0.67 1.13 -10.78
CA GLU A 30 1.07 1.38 -12.17
C GLU A 30 1.31 0.06 -12.93
N MET A 31 2.02 -0.89 -12.31
CA MET A 31 2.24 -2.21 -12.89
C MET A 31 0.93 -2.99 -13.08
N ALA A 32 0.01 -2.88 -12.13
CA ALA A 32 -1.30 -3.53 -12.22
C ALA A 32 -2.18 -2.90 -13.32
N ARG A 33 -2.20 -1.56 -13.43
CA ARG A 33 -2.91 -0.81 -14.49
C ARG A 33 -2.41 -1.13 -15.89
N GLY A 34 -1.12 -1.44 -16.05
CA GLY A 34 -0.55 -1.88 -17.33
C GLY A 34 -1.07 -3.24 -17.82
N LYS A 35 -1.78 -4.01 -16.98
CA LYS A 35 -2.28 -5.35 -17.31
C LYS A 35 -3.79 -5.31 -17.58
N LYS A 36 -4.24 -6.04 -18.61
CA LYS A 36 -5.65 -6.09 -19.05
C LYS A 36 -6.63 -6.53 -17.95
N ALA A 37 -6.20 -7.42 -17.07
CA ALA A 37 -6.94 -7.86 -15.89
C ALA A 37 -5.94 -8.23 -14.80
N CYS A 38 -6.06 -7.64 -13.62
CA CYS A 38 -5.16 -7.89 -12.50
C CYS A 38 -5.92 -8.00 -11.18
N ILE A 39 -5.53 -8.96 -10.35
CA ILE A 39 -5.97 -9.13 -8.97
C ILE A 39 -4.76 -8.85 -8.09
N ILE A 40 -4.89 -7.86 -7.20
CA ILE A 40 -3.90 -7.56 -6.17
C ILE A 40 -4.42 -8.15 -4.86
N PHE A 41 -3.64 -9.05 -4.26
CA PHE A 41 -3.95 -9.67 -2.98
C PHE A 41 -3.00 -9.13 -1.90
N PHE A 42 -3.59 -8.44 -0.92
CA PHE A 42 -2.89 -7.97 0.27
C PHE A 42 -3.13 -8.96 1.41
N ASP A 43 -2.05 -9.56 1.89
CA ASP A 43 -2.02 -10.39 3.10
C ASP A 43 -1.50 -9.56 4.28
N GLU A 44 -1.83 -9.91 5.53
CA GLU A 44 -1.36 -9.20 6.74
C GLU A 44 -1.51 -7.66 6.66
N VAL A 45 -2.65 -7.18 6.13
CA VAL A 45 -2.90 -5.73 5.95
C VAL A 45 -2.95 -4.96 7.27
N ASP A 46 -3.18 -5.64 8.38
CA ASP A 46 -3.10 -5.10 9.73
C ASP A 46 -1.70 -4.56 10.08
N ALA A 47 -0.64 -5.06 9.43
CA ALA A 47 0.71 -4.52 9.57
C ALA A 47 0.84 -3.06 9.09
N ILE A 48 -0.01 -2.64 8.14
CA ILE A 48 -0.10 -1.23 7.67
C ILE A 48 -1.40 -0.53 8.08
N GLY A 49 -2.36 -1.28 8.61
CA GLY A 49 -3.69 -0.84 8.98
C GLY A 49 -3.83 -0.42 10.44
N GLY A 50 -2.73 -0.04 11.09
CA GLY A 50 -2.75 0.49 12.45
C GLY A 50 -3.77 1.64 12.55
N ALA A 51 -4.67 1.56 13.55
CA ALA A 51 -5.63 2.64 13.78
C ALA A 51 -4.89 3.97 13.97
N ARG A 52 -5.51 5.09 13.57
CA ARG A 52 -4.93 6.43 13.72
C ARG A 52 -4.76 6.75 15.22
N PHE A 53 -3.65 6.34 15.82
CA PHE A 53 -3.28 6.71 17.16
C PHE A 53 -2.35 7.91 17.08
N ASP A 54 -2.87 9.05 17.53
CA ASP A 54 -2.13 10.31 17.71
C ASP A 54 -1.37 10.23 19.04
N ASP A 55 -0.42 9.31 19.17
CA ASP A 55 0.35 9.13 20.40
C ASP A 55 1.77 9.69 20.25
N GLY A 56 1.90 10.94 19.78
CA GLY A 56 3.10 11.80 19.88
C GLY A 56 4.44 11.30 19.31
N ALA A 57 4.52 10.05 18.88
CA ALA A 57 5.72 9.36 18.45
C ALA A 57 5.68 9.24 16.92
N GLY A 58 6.47 10.05 16.23
CA GLY A 58 6.48 10.18 14.78
C GLY A 58 6.85 8.92 13.96
N GLY A 59 6.95 7.74 14.59
CA GLY A 59 7.14 6.45 13.91
C GLY A 59 5.89 5.95 13.18
N ASP A 60 4.70 6.19 13.74
CA ASP A 60 3.42 5.76 13.14
C ASP A 60 3.03 6.57 11.89
N ASN A 61 3.65 7.74 11.71
CA ASN A 61 3.35 8.63 10.57
C ASN A 61 3.68 8.00 9.22
N GLU A 62 4.71 7.14 9.13
CA GLU A 62 5.12 6.57 7.83
C GLU A 62 4.20 5.45 7.37
N VAL A 63 3.78 4.59 8.30
CA VAL A 63 2.81 3.54 8.04
C VAL A 63 1.48 4.15 7.62
N GLN A 64 1.04 5.20 8.32
CA GLN A 64 -0.17 5.95 7.97
C GLN A 64 -0.08 6.60 6.58
N ARG A 65 1.07 7.15 6.19
CA ARG A 65 1.27 7.71 4.84
C ARG A 65 1.13 6.65 3.75
N THR A 66 1.73 5.48 3.97
CA THR A 66 1.62 4.35 3.04
C THR A 66 0.17 3.87 2.93
N MET A 67 -0.55 3.81 4.04
CA MET A 67 -1.99 3.48 4.06
C MET A 67 -2.84 4.50 3.30
N LEU A 68 -2.57 5.81 3.48
CA LEU A 68 -3.29 6.86 2.77
C LEU A 68 -3.07 6.80 1.26
N GLU A 69 -1.84 6.52 0.82
CA GLU A 69 -1.55 6.32 -0.61
C GLU A 69 -2.29 5.10 -1.16
N LEU A 70 -2.34 3.99 -0.42
CA LEU A 70 -3.10 2.80 -0.81
C LEU A 70 -4.59 3.12 -0.99
N ILE A 71 -5.19 3.88 -0.06
CA ILE A 71 -6.59 4.32 -0.15
C ILE A 71 -6.77 5.22 -1.38
N ASN A 72 -5.86 6.17 -1.62
CA ASN A 72 -5.92 7.08 -2.76
C ASN A 72 -5.88 6.34 -4.10
N GLN A 73 -5.01 5.32 -4.23
CA GLN A 73 -4.92 4.50 -5.45
C GLN A 73 -6.16 3.61 -5.68
N LEU A 74 -6.86 3.23 -4.61
CA LEU A 74 -8.10 2.43 -4.70
C LEU A 74 -9.34 3.27 -5.02
N ASP A 75 -9.41 4.51 -4.51
CA ASP A 75 -10.56 5.41 -4.71
C ASP A 75 -10.62 5.98 -6.13
N GLY A 76 -9.49 5.96 -6.85
CA GLY A 76 -9.48 6.21 -8.31
C GLY A 76 -9.65 7.67 -8.70
N PHE A 77 -9.21 8.61 -7.85
CA PHE A 77 -9.11 10.04 -8.20
C PHE A 77 -7.88 10.36 -9.09
N ASP A 78 -7.43 9.41 -9.91
CA ASP A 78 -6.37 9.54 -10.92
C ASP A 78 -6.94 9.21 -12.31
#